data_AF-A0A0Q5V9B2-F1
#
_entry.id   AF-A0A0Q5V9B2-F1
#
_cell.length_a   1.000
_cell.length_b   1.000
_cell.length_c   1.000
_cell.angle_alpha   90.00
_cell.angle_beta   90.00
_cell.angle_gamma   90.00
#
_symmetry.space_group_name_H-M   'P 1'
#
loop_
_entity.id
_entity.type
_entity.pdbx_description
1 polymer ?
#
loop_
_entity_poly.entity_id
_entity_poly.type
_entity_poly.pdbx_seq_one_letter_code
_entity_poly.pdbx_strand_id
1 'polypeptide(L)'
;MKKQTTLKNWWKINYKWSLSLAAFIIACLILAYNISRGSFKDMAQAYADPTLFQNAITKANENTKVIQVFGALEPIDNLAILEGNTKYTNDNKAIEATVRVIGKKAQGKMDISAQKNGSEWTYELIKLRVQKPDRK
;
A
#
# COMPACT_ATOMS: atom_id res chain seq x y z
N MET A 1 20.89 67.36 -7.14
CA MET A 1 20.21 66.43 -8.08
C MET A 1 19.81 65.17 -7.31
N LYS A 2 18.51 64.95 -7.05
CA LYS A 2 18.05 63.71 -6.38
C LYS A 2 17.80 62.65 -7.45
N LYS A 3 18.63 61.59 -7.49
CA LYS A 3 18.39 60.42 -8.36
C LYS A 3 17.19 59.65 -7.82
N GLN A 4 16.06 59.71 -8.52
CA GLN A 4 14.95 58.80 -8.28
C GLN A 4 15.30 57.43 -8.86
N THR A 5 15.62 56.48 -8.00
CA THR A 5 15.70 55.06 -8.35
C THR A 5 14.28 54.53 -8.52
N THR A 6 13.85 54.34 -9.76
CA THR A 6 12.61 53.61 -10.06
C THR A 6 12.73 52.19 -9.52
N LEU A 7 12.05 51.88 -8.42
CA LEU A 7 11.91 50.52 -7.89
C LEU A 7 11.25 49.66 -8.98
N LYS A 8 12.08 48.92 -9.72
CA LYS A 8 11.63 48.05 -10.80
C LYS A 8 10.84 46.91 -10.16
N ASN A 9 9.54 46.85 -10.44
CA ASN A 9 8.61 45.91 -9.83
C ASN A 9 9.09 44.45 -10.04
N TRP A 10 9.58 43.82 -8.98
CA TRP A 10 10.20 42.48 -8.99
C TRP A 10 9.26 41.43 -9.60
N TRP A 11 7.95 41.61 -9.36
CA TRP A 11 6.88 40.79 -9.91
C TRP A 11 6.80 40.78 -11.44
N LYS A 12 7.15 41.87 -12.14
CA LYS A 12 7.11 41.92 -13.62
C LYS A 12 8.26 41.15 -14.27
N ILE A 13 9.38 40.97 -13.56
CA ILE A 13 10.58 40.32 -14.10
C ILE A 13 10.52 38.81 -13.87
N ASN A 14 10.03 38.40 -12.70
CA ASN A 14 10.03 37.00 -12.28
C ASN A 14 8.68 36.30 -12.42
N TYR A 15 7.69 36.92 -13.06
CA TYR A 15 6.33 36.39 -13.20
C TYR A 15 6.27 34.95 -13.76
N LYS A 16 7.13 34.64 -14.74
CA LYS A 16 7.21 33.30 -15.32
C LYS A 16 7.69 32.25 -14.30
N TRP A 17 8.64 32.61 -13.44
CA TRP A 17 9.15 31.74 -12.38
C TRP A 17 8.16 31.59 -11.24
N SER A 18 7.51 32.68 -10.83
CA SER A 18 6.46 32.62 -9.81
C SER A 18 5.27 31.78 -10.26
N LEU A 19 4.91 31.83 -11.55
CA LEU A 19 3.83 31.03 -12.12
C LEU A 19 4.20 29.54 -12.15
N SER A 20 5.41 29.19 -12.60
CA SER A 20 5.90 27.81 -12.57
C SER A 20 6.00 27.26 -11.14
N LEU A 21 6.50 28.06 -10.20
CA LEU A 21 6.59 27.66 -8.79
C LEU A 21 5.20 27.50 -8.16
N ALA A 22 4.26 28.40 -8.45
CA ALA A 22 2.88 28.27 -7.99
C ALA A 22 2.21 27.01 -8.55
N ALA A 23 2.40 26.70 -9.84
CA ALA A 23 1.90 25.48 -10.45
C ALA A 23 2.50 24.22 -9.79
N PHE A 24 3.80 24.23 -9.51
CA PHE A 24 4.46 23.12 -8.80
C PHE A 24 3.91 22.94 -7.38
N ILE A 25 3.76 24.03 -6.62
CA ILE A 25 3.17 23.99 -5.27
C ILE A 25 1.74 23.46 -5.33
N ILE A 26 0.91 23.92 -6.27
CA ILE A 26 -0.46 23.41 -6.46
C ILE A 26 -0.45 21.91 -6.78
N ALA A 27 0.44 21.45 -7.66
CA ALA A 27 0.59 20.02 -7.96
C ALA A 27 0.97 19.21 -6.70
N CYS A 28 1.91 19.69 -5.89
CA CYS A 28 2.26 19.07 -4.61
C CYS A 28 1.08 19.02 -3.64
N LEU A 29 0.28 20.08 -3.55
CA LEU A 29 -0.90 20.12 -2.68
C LEU A 29 -1.97 19.13 -3.15
N ILE A 30 -2.20 19.01 -4.46
CA ILE A 30 -3.12 18.00 -5.03
C ILE A 30 -2.62 16.60 -4.68
N LEU A 31 -1.33 16.31 -4.85
CA LEU A 31 -0.75 15.02 -4.48
C LEU A 31 -0.89 14.74 -2.97
N ALA A 32 -0.55 15.70 -2.11
CA ALA A 32 -0.67 15.57 -0.66
C ALA A 32 -2.12 15.33 -0.21
N TYR A 33 -3.08 16.00 -0.85
CA TYR A 33 -4.50 15.81 -0.59
C TYR A 33 -5.01 14.43 -1.02
N ASN A 34 -4.48 13.86 -2.12
CA ASN A 34 -4.82 12.49 -2.50
C ASN A 34 -4.21 11.44 -1.55
N ILE A 35 -2.99 11.69 -1.06
CA ILE A 35 -2.31 10.80 -0.08
C ILE A 35 -3.05 10.79 1.26
N SER A 36 -3.60 11.93 1.70
CA SER A 36 -4.28 12.05 3.00
C SER A 36 -5.61 11.29 3.09
N ARG A 37 -6.17 10.82 1.96
CA ARG A 37 -7.43 10.05 1.92
C ARG A 37 -7.33 8.60 2.41
N GLY A 38 -6.21 8.20 3.02
CA GLY A 38 -6.12 6.98 3.83
C GLY A 38 -5.42 5.79 3.18
N SER A 39 -5.56 5.59 1.87
CA SER A 39 -5.01 4.40 1.19
C SER A 39 -3.48 4.28 1.30
N PHE A 40 -2.75 5.40 1.25
CA PHE A 40 -1.29 5.36 1.40
C PHE A 40 -0.84 5.06 2.84
N LYS A 41 -1.55 5.60 3.83
CA LYS A 41 -1.27 5.35 5.25
C LYS A 41 -1.50 3.87 5.59
N ASP A 42 -2.59 3.31 5.07
CA ASP A 42 -2.95 1.90 5.23
C ASP A 42 -1.91 0.99 4.56
N MET A 43 -1.49 1.30 3.33
CA MET A 43 -0.44 0.57 2.63
C MET A 43 0.92 0.66 3.35
N ALA A 44 1.31 1.85 3.83
CA ALA A 44 2.54 2.05 4.58
C ALA A 44 2.54 1.29 5.92
N GLN A 45 1.39 1.23 6.60
CA GLN A 45 1.24 0.48 7.83
C GLN A 45 1.33 -1.03 7.58
N ALA A 46 0.69 -1.55 6.53
CA ALA A 46 0.79 -2.96 6.16
C ALA A 46 2.22 -3.37 5.80
N TYR A 47 2.94 -2.50 5.09
CA TYR A 47 4.35 -2.69 4.79
C TYR A 47 5.24 -2.72 6.05
N ALA A 48 4.90 -1.93 7.07
CA ALA A 48 5.63 -1.88 8.33
C ALA A 48 5.38 -3.10 9.26
N ASP A 49 4.33 -3.89 9.00
CA ASP A 49 3.99 -5.09 9.76
C ASP A 49 3.97 -6.36 8.87
N PRO A 50 5.13 -6.83 8.38
CA PRO A 50 5.21 -8.05 7.59
C PRO A 50 4.84 -9.30 8.40
N THR A 51 4.89 -9.23 9.73
CA THR A 51 4.63 -10.37 10.62
C THR A 51 3.18 -10.85 10.52
N LEU A 52 2.22 -9.93 10.35
CA LEU A 52 0.82 -10.24 10.06
C LEU A 52 0.68 -11.13 8.81
N PHE A 53 1.41 -10.84 7.75
CA PHE A 53 1.33 -11.60 6.50
C PHE A 53 2.05 -12.94 6.59
N GLN A 54 3.23 -12.98 7.24
CA GLN A 54 3.95 -14.24 7.43
C GLN A 54 3.20 -15.22 8.31
N ASN A 55 2.57 -14.74 9.39
CA ASN A 55 1.74 -15.58 10.25
C ASN A 55 0.52 -16.14 9.49
N ALA A 56 -0.05 -15.39 8.54
CA ALA A 56 -1.11 -15.89 7.66
C ALA A 56 -0.61 -17.02 6.74
N ILE A 57 0.60 -16.89 6.18
CA ILE A 57 1.23 -17.94 5.38
C ILE A 57 1.51 -19.20 6.20
N THR A 58 2.04 -19.05 7.42
CA THR A 58 2.27 -20.19 8.32
C THR A 58 0.97 -20.94 8.58
N LYS A 59 -0.11 -20.23 8.94
CA LYS A 59 -1.45 -20.83 9.12
C LYS A 59 -1.98 -21.48 7.85
N ALA A 60 -1.74 -20.87 6.69
CA ALA A 60 -2.14 -21.47 5.41
C ALA A 60 -1.37 -22.75 5.10
N ASN A 61 -0.07 -22.82 5.43
CA ASN A 61 0.78 -23.99 5.24
C ASN A 61 0.46 -25.15 6.20
N GLU A 62 -0.21 -24.89 7.33
CA GLU A 62 -0.75 -25.94 8.22
C GLU A 62 -1.94 -26.69 7.59
N ASN A 63 -2.60 -26.10 6.59
CA ASN A 63 -3.77 -26.69 5.95
C ASN A 63 -3.39 -27.63 4.80
N THR A 64 -3.72 -28.93 4.95
CA THR A 64 -3.40 -29.94 3.93
C THR A 64 -3.99 -29.64 2.55
N LYS A 65 -5.16 -29.00 2.46
CA LYS A 65 -5.76 -28.62 1.16
C LYS A 65 -4.94 -27.55 0.45
N VAL A 66 -4.38 -26.60 1.19
CA VAL A 66 -3.52 -25.56 0.64
C VAL A 66 -2.24 -26.20 0.09
N ILE A 67 -1.61 -27.09 0.87
CA ILE A 67 -0.41 -27.82 0.43
C ILE A 67 -0.69 -28.71 -0.79
N GLN A 68 -1.86 -29.31 -0.89
CA GLN A 68 -2.24 -30.11 -2.05
C GLN A 68 -2.33 -29.26 -3.32
N VAL A 69 -3.00 -28.10 -3.25
CA VAL A 69 -3.29 -27.23 -4.40
C VAL A 69 -2.10 -26.34 -4.78
N PHE A 70 -1.52 -25.62 -3.81
CA PHE A 70 -0.44 -24.66 -4.05
C PHE A 70 0.95 -25.25 -3.82
N GLY A 71 1.07 -26.37 -3.07
CA GLY A 71 2.33 -26.77 -2.47
C GLY A 71 2.61 -25.95 -1.20
N ALA A 72 3.80 -26.12 -0.62
CA ALA A 72 4.27 -25.20 0.42
C ALA A 72 4.34 -23.79 -0.16
N LEU A 73 3.64 -22.85 0.48
CA LEU A 73 3.69 -21.44 0.15
C LEU A 73 5.04 -20.87 0.59
N GLU A 74 5.60 -20.04 -0.27
CA GLU A 74 6.80 -19.27 0.03
C GLU A 74 6.48 -18.10 0.97
N PRO A 75 7.46 -17.63 1.76
CA PRO A 75 7.30 -16.42 2.55
C PRO A 75 6.89 -15.24 1.66
N ILE A 76 5.98 -14.41 2.13
CA ILE A 76 5.55 -13.22 1.39
C ILE A 76 6.70 -12.22 1.34
N ASP A 77 7.00 -11.71 0.15
CA ASP A 77 7.89 -10.57 -0.02
C ASP A 77 7.13 -9.25 0.15
N ASN A 78 7.85 -8.20 0.51
CA ASN A 78 7.20 -6.90 0.73
C ASN A 78 6.55 -6.36 -0.55
N LEU A 79 7.03 -6.75 -1.73
CA LEU A 79 6.44 -6.35 -3.01
C LEU A 79 5.07 -6.98 -3.22
N ALA A 80 4.85 -8.25 -2.86
CA ALA A 80 3.52 -8.87 -2.92
C ALA A 80 2.48 -8.20 -2.01
N ILE A 81 2.90 -7.54 -0.93
CA ILE A 81 2.02 -6.70 -0.10
C ILE A 81 1.61 -5.44 -0.86
N LEU A 82 2.56 -4.79 -1.57
CA LEU A 82 2.32 -3.57 -2.34
C LEU A 82 1.50 -3.80 -3.62
N GLU A 83 1.65 -4.97 -4.25
CA GLU A 83 0.80 -5.41 -5.39
C GLU A 83 -0.66 -5.66 -4.97
N GLY A 84 -0.88 -5.75 -3.66
CA GLY A 84 -2.13 -6.05 -3.02
C GLY A 84 -3.08 -4.87 -2.89
N ASN A 85 -4.13 -5.10 -2.11
CA ASN A 85 -4.96 -4.03 -1.57
C ASN A 85 -5.02 -4.19 -0.05
N THR A 86 -4.94 -3.10 0.68
CA THR A 86 -5.03 -3.11 2.14
C THR A 86 -5.97 -2.01 2.59
N LYS A 87 -6.83 -2.37 3.54
CA LYS A 87 -7.79 -1.44 4.14
C LYS A 87 -7.78 -1.66 5.63
N TYR A 88 -7.41 -0.62 6.37
CA TYR A 88 -7.54 -0.63 7.82
C TYR A 88 -8.87 0.00 8.22
N THR A 89 -9.51 -0.60 9.22
CA THR A 89 -10.74 -0.09 9.82
C THR A 89 -10.63 -0.16 11.34
N ASN A 90 -11.59 0.46 12.04
CA ASN A 90 -11.67 0.45 13.50
C ASN A 90 -10.38 0.94 14.17
N ASP A 91 -9.92 2.14 13.81
CA ASP A 91 -8.68 2.75 14.30
C ASP A 91 -7.44 1.85 14.15
N ASN A 92 -7.30 1.25 12.96
CA ASN A 92 -6.22 0.32 12.61
C ASN A 92 -6.17 -0.97 13.43
N LYS A 93 -7.30 -1.33 14.08
CA LYS A 93 -7.46 -2.59 14.81
C LYS A 93 -8.10 -3.68 13.96
N ALA A 94 -8.62 -3.37 12.78
CA ALA A 94 -9.10 -4.38 11.84
C ALA A 94 -8.46 -4.15 10.48
N ILE A 95 -8.15 -5.22 9.77
CA ILE A 95 -7.52 -5.18 8.45
C ILE A 95 -8.21 -6.14 7.50
N GLU A 96 -8.50 -5.65 6.31
CA GLU A 96 -8.83 -6.43 5.13
C GLU A 96 -7.68 -6.27 4.13
N ALA A 97 -7.01 -7.37 3.79
CA ALA A 97 -5.87 -7.33 2.88
C ALA A 97 -6.00 -8.40 1.80
N THR A 98 -5.52 -8.09 0.60
CA THR A 98 -5.33 -9.04 -0.49
C THR A 98 -3.86 -9.00 -0.88
N VAL A 99 -3.18 -10.14 -0.84
CA VAL A 99 -1.76 -10.25 -1.19
C VAL A 99 -1.53 -11.35 -2.22
N ARG A 100 -0.50 -11.20 -3.05
CA ARG A 100 -0.08 -12.28 -3.95
C ARG A 100 0.60 -13.38 -3.14
N VAL A 101 0.34 -14.63 -3.51
CA VAL A 101 0.99 -15.80 -2.90
C VAL A 101 1.53 -16.73 -3.98
N ILE A 102 2.71 -17.28 -3.73
CA ILE A 102 3.40 -18.20 -4.63
C ILE A 102 3.66 -19.48 -3.84
N GLY A 103 3.26 -20.61 -4.40
CA GLY A 103 3.60 -21.93 -3.89
C GLY A 103 4.27 -22.76 -4.98
N LYS A 104 4.92 -23.85 -4.57
CA LYS A 104 5.69 -24.72 -5.47
C LYS A 104 4.91 -25.27 -6.68
N LYS A 105 3.58 -25.35 -6.60
CA LYS A 105 2.71 -25.90 -7.66
C LYS A 105 1.86 -24.85 -8.37
N ALA A 106 1.51 -23.76 -7.69
CA ALA A 106 0.60 -22.75 -8.22
C ALA A 106 0.83 -21.37 -7.58
N GLN A 107 0.41 -20.33 -8.29
CA GLN A 107 0.37 -18.96 -7.79
C GLN A 107 -1.08 -18.47 -7.67
N GLY A 108 -1.30 -17.47 -6.82
CA GLY A 108 -2.64 -16.97 -6.56
C GLY A 108 -2.67 -15.70 -5.72
N LYS A 109 -3.84 -15.42 -5.17
CA LYS A 109 -4.06 -14.34 -4.21
C LYS A 109 -4.62 -14.89 -2.91
N MET A 110 -4.24 -14.28 -1.81
CA MET A 110 -4.73 -14.58 -0.48
C MET A 110 -5.46 -13.37 0.07
N ASP A 111 -6.73 -13.55 0.43
CA ASP A 111 -7.55 -12.57 1.12
C ASP A 111 -7.51 -12.85 2.62
N ILE A 112 -7.23 -11.81 3.40
CA ILE A 112 -7.02 -11.87 4.85
C ILE A 112 -7.99 -10.90 5.50
N SER A 113 -8.77 -11.37 6.48
CA SER A 113 -9.45 -10.53 7.46
C SER A 113 -8.88 -10.83 8.84
N ALA A 114 -8.40 -9.81 9.55
CA ALA A 114 -7.87 -9.97 10.89
C ALA A 114 -8.22 -8.79 11.80
N GLN A 115 -8.36 -9.08 13.09
CA GLN A 115 -8.51 -8.08 14.15
C GLN A 115 -7.32 -8.12 15.11
N LYS A 116 -6.84 -6.95 15.49
CA LYS A 116 -5.76 -6.76 16.44
C LYS A 116 -6.33 -6.79 17.86
N ASN A 117 -5.89 -7.76 18.65
CA ASN A 117 -6.19 -7.85 20.07
C ASN A 117 -4.89 -7.62 20.87
N GLY A 118 -4.71 -6.40 21.37
CA GLY A 118 -3.46 -6.00 22.01
C GLY A 118 -2.28 -5.96 21.04
N SER A 119 -1.29 -6.84 21.24
CA SER A 119 -0.11 -6.99 20.37
C SER A 119 -0.29 -8.04 19.28
N GLU A 120 -1.32 -8.88 19.34
CA GLU A 120 -1.49 -10.02 18.46
C GLU A 120 -2.63 -9.83 17.45
N TRP A 121 -2.51 -10.49 16.31
CA TRP A 121 -3.52 -10.50 15.26
C TRP A 121 -4.33 -11.81 15.30
N THR A 122 -5.65 -11.67 15.43
CA THR A 122 -6.61 -12.77 15.34
C THR A 122 -7.19 -12.81 13.93
N TYR A 123 -7.02 -13.94 13.24
CA TYR A 123 -7.49 -14.12 11.87
C TYR A 123 -8.93 -14.62 11.86
N GLU A 124 -9.81 -13.87 11.22
CA GLU A 124 -11.20 -14.26 11.02
C GLU A 124 -11.36 -15.02 9.70
N LEU A 125 -10.60 -14.62 8.68
CA LEU A 125 -10.65 -15.21 7.36
C LEU A 125 -9.26 -15.26 6.73
N ILE A 126 -8.90 -16.44 6.20
CA ILE A 126 -7.78 -16.62 5.27
C ILE A 126 -8.33 -17.40 4.08
N LYS A 127 -8.45 -16.75 2.93
CA LYS A 127 -9.00 -17.34 1.70
C LYS A 127 -7.98 -17.28 0.59
N LEU A 128 -7.60 -18.45 0.07
CA LEU A 128 -6.71 -18.54 -1.10
C LEU A 128 -7.52 -18.72 -2.39
N ARG A 129 -7.08 -18.02 -3.43
CA ARG A 129 -7.65 -18.04 -4.78
C ARG A 129 -6.54 -18.38 -5.76
N VAL A 130 -6.65 -19.53 -6.42
CA VAL A 130 -5.70 -19.93 -7.47
C VAL A 130 -5.87 -19.00 -8.66
N GLN A 131 -4.77 -18.45 -9.16
CA GLN A 131 -4.79 -17.72 -10.42
C GLN A 131 -4.90 -18.74 -11.55
N LYS A 132 -5.95 -18.62 -12.38
CA LYS A 132 -6.07 -19.48 -13.55
C LYS A 132 -4.87 -19.21 -14.46
N PRO A 133 -4.19 -20.25 -14.97
CA PRO A 133 -3.20 -20.05 -16.01
C PRO A 133 -3.91 -19.43 -17.22
N ASP A 134 -3.37 -18.33 -17.75
CA ASP A 134 -3.83 -17.79 -19.03
C ASP A 134 -3.66 -18.90 -20.07
N ARG A 135 -4.78 -19.40 -20.61
CA ARG A 135 -4.74 -20.26 -21.78
C ARG A 135 -4.28 -19.38 -22.94
N LYS A 136 -2.99 -19.42 -23.25
CA LYS A 136 -2.48 -18.99 -24.55
C LYS A 136 -2.73 -20.07 -25.58
#